data_AF-X1M9V4-F1
#
_entry.id   AF-X1M9V4-F1
#
_cell.length_a   1.000
_cell.length_b   1.000
_cell.length_c   1.000
_cell.angle_alpha   90.00
_cell.angle_beta   90.00
_cell.angle_gamma   90.00
#
_symmetry.space_group_name_H-M   'P 1'
#
loop_
_entity.id
_entity.type
_entity.pdbx_description
1 polymer ?
#
loop_
_entity_poly.entity_id
_entity_poly.type
_entity_poly.pdbx_seq_one_letter_code
_entity_poly.pdbx_strand_id
1 'polypeptide(L)'
;RLVLNLYVGPGEKEYRDKLLQFFKNNKDLFKLADRKKIGTKWHSVYQKEFLKKNNYNDATIEDLKIIIDTKWKEFYEKDLKKINNYFIDNWKK
;
A
#
# COMPACT_ATOMS: atom_id res chain seq x y z
N ARG A 1 11.94 -1.33 11.08
CA ARG A 1 11.27 -1.74 9.82
C ARG A 1 10.82 -0.50 9.09
N LEU A 2 10.90 -0.49 7.77
CA LEU A 2 10.40 0.60 6.92
C LEU A 2 9.36 0.01 5.96
N VAL A 3 8.15 0.58 5.96
CA VAL A 3 7.03 0.11 5.16
C VAL A 3 6.31 1.30 4.50
N LEU A 4 5.97 1.14 3.22
CA LEU A 4 5.08 2.03 2.50
C LEU A 4 3.65 1.49 2.62
N ASN A 5 2.68 2.37 2.88
CA ASN A 5 1.28 1.99 3.02
C ASN A 5 0.39 2.93 2.20
N LEU A 6 -0.65 2.36 1.60
CA LEU A 6 -1.80 3.11 1.10
C LEU A 6 -2.93 2.99 2.11
N TYR A 7 -3.47 4.11 2.55
CA TYR A 7 -4.55 4.17 3.53
C TYR A 7 -5.81 4.77 2.93
N VAL A 8 -6.94 4.19 3.32
CA VAL A 8 -8.23 4.89 3.33
C VAL A 8 -8.34 5.61 4.66
N GLY A 9 -8.28 6.94 4.59
CA GLY A 9 -8.35 7.82 5.75
C GLY A 9 -9.78 7.99 6.30
N PRO A 10 -9.93 8.80 7.35
CA PRO A 10 -11.22 9.19 7.86
C PRO A 10 -11.91 10.13 6.87
N GLY A 11 -13.23 10.08 6.81
CA GLY A 11 -14.02 10.89 5.90
C GLY A 11 -15.48 10.46 5.92
N GLU A 12 -16.27 11.04 5.03
CA GLU A 12 -17.67 10.68 4.84
C GLU A 12 -17.82 9.18 4.59
N LYS A 13 -18.74 8.56 5.34
CA LYS A 13 -18.93 7.11 5.36
C LYS A 13 -19.22 6.56 3.97
N GLU A 14 -20.04 7.25 3.18
CA GLU A 14 -20.43 6.79 1.85
C GLU A 14 -19.24 6.63 0.91
N TYR A 15 -18.41 7.67 0.75
CA TYR A 15 -17.22 7.62 -0.10
C TYR A 15 -16.21 6.61 0.42
N ARG A 16 -16.09 6.51 1.75
CA ARG A 16 -15.19 5.56 2.39
C ARG A 16 -15.60 4.11 2.10
N ASP A 17 -16.87 3.79 2.25
CA ASP A 17 -17.40 2.44 1.99
C ASP A 17 -17.26 2.09 0.50
N LYS A 18 -17.52 3.04 -0.40
CA LYS A 18 -17.27 2.90 -1.84
C LYS A 18 -15.81 2.58 -2.16
N LEU A 19 -14.87 3.36 -1.59
CA LEU A 19 -13.43 3.11 -1.75
C LEU A 19 -13.02 1.74 -1.21
N LEU A 20 -13.48 1.37 -0.01
CA LEU A 20 -13.16 0.07 0.58
C LEU A 20 -13.70 -1.08 -0.25
N GLN A 21 -14.92 -0.96 -0.77
CA GLN A 21 -15.50 -1.98 -1.66
C GLN A 21 -14.70 -2.08 -2.96
N PHE A 22 -14.31 -0.96 -3.54
CA PHE A 22 -13.44 -0.91 -4.72
C PHE A 22 -12.12 -1.66 -4.48
N PHE A 23 -11.44 -1.41 -3.38
CA PHE A 23 -10.20 -2.11 -3.06
C PHE A 23 -10.43 -3.62 -2.80
N LYS A 24 -11.55 -4.00 -2.18
CA LYS A 24 -11.90 -5.42 -1.96
C LYS A 24 -12.12 -6.21 -3.24
N ASN A 25 -12.49 -5.54 -4.34
CA ASN A 25 -12.72 -6.18 -5.63
C ASN A 25 -11.42 -6.62 -6.33
N ASN A 26 -10.24 -6.18 -5.86
CA ASN A 26 -8.94 -6.62 -6.38
C ASN A 26 -8.00 -6.99 -5.22
N LYS A 27 -8.24 -8.18 -4.66
CA LYS A 27 -7.49 -8.69 -3.51
C LYS A 27 -6.02 -8.98 -3.82
N ASP A 28 -5.68 -9.28 -5.07
CA ASP A 28 -4.30 -9.53 -5.46
C ASP A 28 -3.43 -8.28 -5.27
N LEU A 29 -3.98 -7.12 -5.65
CA LEU A 29 -3.31 -5.82 -5.49
C LEU A 29 -3.52 -5.24 -4.08
N PHE A 30 -4.73 -5.34 -3.52
CA PHE A 30 -5.10 -4.72 -2.24
C PHE A 30 -5.40 -5.75 -1.15
N LYS A 31 -4.40 -6.60 -0.85
CA LYS A 31 -4.52 -7.69 0.13
C LYS A 31 -5.00 -7.26 1.51
N LEU A 32 -4.76 -6.00 1.89
CA LEU A 32 -5.12 -5.50 3.22
C LEU A 32 -6.54 -4.93 3.29
N ALA A 33 -7.23 -4.78 2.16
CA ALA A 33 -8.58 -4.23 2.11
C ALA A 33 -9.62 -5.08 2.86
N ASP A 34 -9.40 -6.39 2.95
CA ASP A 34 -10.35 -7.35 3.55
C ASP A 34 -10.19 -7.56 5.07
N ARG A 35 -9.39 -6.72 5.74
CA ARG A 35 -9.22 -6.82 7.20
C ARG A 35 -10.55 -6.57 7.93
N LYS A 36 -10.97 -7.56 8.74
CA LYS A 36 -12.27 -7.61 9.46
C LYS A 36 -12.58 -6.40 10.34
N LYS A 37 -11.59 -5.64 10.80
CA LYS A 37 -11.78 -4.44 11.62
C LYS A 37 -11.52 -3.19 10.78
N ILE A 38 -12.58 -2.68 10.15
CA ILE A 38 -12.57 -1.33 9.57
C ILE A 38 -12.67 -0.36 10.74
N GLY A 39 -11.52 0.03 11.30
CA GLY A 39 -11.48 1.05 12.35
C GLY A 39 -11.96 2.39 11.80
N THR A 40 -12.62 3.22 12.60
CA THR A 40 -13.21 4.50 12.18
C THR A 40 -12.19 5.55 11.69
N LYS A 41 -10.88 5.31 11.80
CA LYS A 41 -9.85 6.30 11.47
C LYS A 41 -9.06 5.96 10.20
N TRP A 42 -8.18 4.95 10.23
CA TRP A 42 -7.26 4.67 9.12
C TRP A 42 -7.29 3.18 8.78
N HIS A 43 -7.53 2.85 7.52
CA HIS A 43 -7.54 1.47 7.03
C HIS A 43 -6.51 1.28 5.92
N SER A 44 -5.45 0.52 6.18
CA SER A 44 -4.45 0.22 5.15
C SER A 44 -5.02 -0.79 4.16
N VAL A 45 -4.96 -0.48 2.87
CA VAL A 45 -5.44 -1.35 1.79
C VAL A 45 -4.29 -1.99 1.01
N TYR A 46 -3.11 -1.36 1.04
CA TYR A 46 -1.87 -1.86 0.45
C TYR A 46 -0.69 -1.56 1.37
N GLN A 47 0.27 -2.47 1.40
CA GLN A 47 1.52 -2.32 2.13
C GLN A 47 2.66 -2.93 1.32
N LYS A 48 3.79 -2.22 1.26
CA LYS A 48 5.05 -2.74 0.74
C LYS A 48 6.16 -2.54 1.76
N GLU A 49 6.86 -3.62 2.08
CA GLU A 49 7.98 -3.58 3.00
C GLU A 49 9.28 -3.26 2.26
N PHE A 50 10.00 -2.26 2.77
CA PHE A 50 11.28 -1.82 2.24
C PHE A 50 12.42 -2.40 3.07
N LEU A 51 12.32 -2.31 4.40
CA LEU A 51 13.32 -2.82 5.33
C LEU A 51 12.68 -3.64 6.44
N LYS A 52 13.19 -4.85 6.66
CA LYS A 52 12.86 -5.70 7.82
C LYS A 52 13.72 -5.29 9.01
N LYS A 53 13.37 -5.79 10.20
CA LYS A 53 14.15 -5.53 11.42
C LYS A 53 15.59 -6.03 11.29
N ASN A 54 15.80 -7.19 10.69
CA ASN A 54 17.13 -7.80 10.55
C ASN A 54 18.06 -6.98 9.64
N ASN A 55 17.54 -6.26 8.65
CA ASN A 55 18.37 -5.41 7.80
C ASN A 55 19.15 -4.36 8.59
N TYR A 56 18.63 -3.90 9.74
CA TYR A 56 19.32 -2.92 10.58
C TYR A 56 20.41 -3.50 11.47
N ASN A 57 20.41 -4.83 11.67
CA ASN A 57 21.41 -5.50 12.50
C ASN A 57 22.65 -5.87 11.68
N ASP A 58 22.44 -6.23 10.41
CA ASP A 58 23.45 -6.90 9.59
C ASP A 58 24.03 -6.00 8.48
N ALA A 59 23.47 -4.82 8.25
CA ALA A 59 23.80 -3.96 7.10
C ALA A 59 24.24 -2.55 7.52
N THR A 60 25.14 -1.96 6.73
CA THR A 60 25.56 -0.56 6.90
C THR A 60 24.46 0.41 6.42
N ILE A 61 24.63 1.70 6.73
CA ILE A 61 23.69 2.74 6.25
C ILE A 61 23.68 2.79 4.72
N GLU A 62 24.84 2.61 4.09
CA GLU A 62 25.02 2.56 2.64
C GLU A 62 24.25 1.37 2.04
N ASP A 63 24.35 0.19 2.64
CA ASP A 63 23.59 -0.99 2.20
C ASP A 63 22.08 -0.78 2.32
N LEU A 64 21.63 -0.18 3.44
CA LEU A 64 20.22 0.15 3.64
C LEU A 64 19.70 1.11 2.58
N LYS A 65 20.51 2.10 2.19
CA LYS A 65 20.15 3.06 1.14
C LYS A 65 19.95 2.36 -0.21
N ILE A 66 20.86 1.45 -0.57
CA ILE A 66 20.74 0.66 -1.81
C ILE A 66 19.44 -0.14 -1.80
N ILE A 67 19.12 -0.83 -0.69
CA ILE A 67 17.89 -1.61 -0.57
C ILE A 67 16.65 -0.73 -0.73
N ILE A 68 16.63 0.44 -0.08
CA ILE A 68 15.52 1.41 -0.19
C ILE A 68 15.35 1.86 -1.65
N ASP A 69 16.42 2.25 -2.32
CA ASP A 69 16.38 2.76 -3.70
C ASP A 69 15.89 1.68 -4.68
N THR A 70 16.36 0.43 -4.52
CA THR A 70 15.87 -0.69 -5.33
C THR A 70 14.39 -0.93 -5.10
N LYS A 71 13.94 -0.98 -3.83
CA LYS A 71 12.53 -1.20 -3.50
C LYS A 71 11.62 -0.06 -3.94
N TRP A 72 12.14 1.16 -3.92
CA TRP A 72 11.45 2.35 -4.42
C TRP A 72 11.24 2.28 -5.93
N LYS A 73 12.29 1.98 -6.69
CA LYS A 73 12.17 1.79 -8.15
C LYS A 73 11.18 0.69 -8.51
N GLU A 74 11.25 -0.46 -7.84
CA GLU A 74 10.28 -1.55 -8.02
C GLU A 74 8.84 -1.09 -7.74
N PHE A 75 8.63 -0.30 -6.68
CA PHE A 75 7.32 0.25 -6.37
C PHE A 75 6.83 1.19 -7.47
N TYR A 76 7.66 2.16 -7.86
CA TYR A 76 7.30 3.19 -8.82
C TYR A 76 7.00 2.61 -10.22
N GLU A 77 7.85 1.69 -10.69
CA GLU A 77 7.75 1.16 -12.05
C GLU A 77 6.67 0.09 -12.21
N LYS A 78 6.35 -0.65 -11.14
CA LYS A 78 5.41 -1.78 -11.20
C LYS A 78 4.15 -1.50 -10.39
N ASP A 79 4.28 -1.35 -9.09
CA ASP A 79 3.13 -1.34 -8.18
C ASP A 79 2.30 -0.07 -8.34
N LEU A 80 2.94 1.09 -8.39
CA LEU A 80 2.26 2.37 -8.57
C LEU A 80 1.52 2.42 -9.92
N LYS A 81 2.16 1.94 -11.00
CA LYS A 81 1.50 1.83 -12.31
C LYS A 81 0.27 0.92 -12.26
N LYS A 82 0.37 -0.25 -11.62
CA LYS A 82 -0.77 -1.17 -11.45
C LYS A 82 -1.91 -0.53 -10.65
N ILE A 83 -1.59 0.16 -9.56
CA ILE A 83 -2.57 0.87 -8.74
C ILE A 83 -3.27 1.95 -9.56
N ASN A 84 -2.51 2.78 -10.27
CA ASN A 84 -3.06 3.86 -11.10
C ASN A 84 -3.94 3.34 -12.23
N ASN A 85 -3.48 2.32 -12.96
CA ASN A 85 -4.27 1.72 -14.05
C ASN A 85 -5.57 1.13 -13.49
N TYR A 86 -5.52 0.43 -12.36
CA TYR A 86 -6.73 -0.12 -11.74
C TYR A 86 -7.74 0.98 -11.38
N PHE A 87 -7.27 2.12 -10.84
CA PHE A 87 -8.11 3.29 -10.61
C PHE A 87 -8.71 3.85 -11.90
N ILE A 88 -7.91 4.08 -12.94
CA ILE A 88 -8.38 4.62 -14.21
C ILE A 88 -9.45 3.72 -14.85
N ASP A 89 -9.22 2.42 -14.84
CA ASP A 89 -10.08 1.45 -15.55
C ASP A 89 -11.39 1.17 -14.81
N ASN A 90 -11.37 1.20 -13.46
CA ASN A 90 -12.46 0.67 -12.64
C ASN A 90 -13.15 1.72 -11.77
N TRP A 91 -12.52 2.86 -11.48
CA TRP A 91 -13.13 3.93 -10.70
C TRP A 91 -13.89 4.89 -11.63
N LYS A 92 -15.11 4.50 -12.01
CA LYS A 92 -16.02 5.36 -12.76
C LYS A 92 -16.83 6.23 -11.79
N LYS A 93 -16.85 7.54 -12.06
CA LYS A 93 -17.60 8.56 -11.33
C LYS A 93 -19.11 8.29 -11.37
#